data_AF-A0A524B9U6-F1
#
_entry.id   AF-A0A524B9U6-F1
#
_cell.length_a   1.000
_cell.length_b   1.000
_cell.length_c   1.000
_cell.angle_alpha   90.00
_cell.angle_beta   90.00
_cell.angle_gamma   90.00
#
_symmetry.space_group_name_H-M   'P 1'
#
loop_
_entity.id
_entity.type
_entity.pdbx_description
1 polymer ?
#
loop_
_entity_poly.entity_id
_entity_poly.type
_entity_poly.pdbx_seq_one_letter_code
_entity_poly.pdbx_strand_id
1 'polypeptide(L)'
;MNKKILIDAIGVLLIALVVVVGYKLSPLLLPKADVTVQPDPACNLQRQDCSVDLPGGGQVTLAMGTRPIPLVKPFAVTLSAQGVAPSRVEVDFAGIDMNMGYNRPELVAAGSGRFVGEATLPVCITGRMDWQATVLIERGRERIAIPFRFTSGDHS
;
A
#
# COMPACT_ATOMS: atom_id res chain seq x y z
N MET A 1 -3.32 55.34 -12.20
CA MET A 1 -3.56 53.91 -11.89
C MET A 1 -4.39 53.83 -10.63
N ASN A 2 -5.58 53.22 -10.64
CA ASN A 2 -6.50 53.23 -9.50
C ASN A 2 -6.05 52.23 -8.43
N LYS A 3 -5.90 52.66 -7.17
CA LYS A 3 -5.45 51.81 -6.05
C LYS A 3 -6.27 50.52 -5.90
N LYS A 4 -7.56 50.56 -6.24
CA LYS A 4 -8.46 49.40 -6.28
C LYS A 4 -8.06 48.37 -7.33
N ILE A 5 -7.74 48.82 -8.56
CA ILE A 5 -7.28 47.95 -9.66
C ILE A 5 -5.96 47.25 -9.30
N LEU A 6 -5.07 47.96 -8.59
CA LEU A 6 -3.80 47.38 -8.14
C LEU A 6 -4.03 46.26 -7.11
N ILE A 7 -4.95 46.46 -6.16
CA ILE A 7 -5.29 45.44 -5.14
C ILE A 7 -5.93 44.21 -5.79
N ASP A 8 -6.86 44.41 -6.73
CA ASP A 8 -7.51 43.30 -7.45
C ASP A 8 -6.49 42.50 -8.27
N ALA A 9 -5.58 43.19 -8.97
CA ALA A 9 -4.53 42.54 -9.75
C ALA A 9 -3.58 41.69 -8.87
N ILE A 10 -3.18 42.22 -7.70
CA ILE A 10 -2.35 41.47 -6.73
C ILE A 10 -3.11 40.25 -6.23
N GLY A 11 -4.40 40.41 -5.90
CA GLY A 11 -5.25 39.30 -5.46
C GLY A 11 -5.33 38.18 -6.48
N VAL A 12 -5.58 38.51 -7.75
CA VAL A 12 -5.62 37.55 -8.85
C VAL A 12 -4.26 36.85 -9.03
N LEU A 13 -3.16 37.60 -8.95
CA LEU A 13 -1.81 37.05 -9.12
C LEU A 13 -1.47 36.05 -8.00
N LEU A 14 -1.85 36.36 -6.75
CA LEU A 14 -1.65 35.46 -5.61
C LEU A 14 -2.48 34.18 -5.72
N ILE A 15 -3.74 34.28 -6.15
CA ILE A 15 -4.59 33.12 -6.39
C ILE A 15 -3.98 32.24 -7.49
N ALA A 16 -3.55 32.85 -8.60
CA ALA A 16 -2.90 32.12 -9.70
C ALA A 16 -1.63 31.40 -9.24
N LEU A 17 -0.80 32.06 -8.41
CA LEU A 17 0.39 31.46 -7.82
C LEU A 17 0.05 30.23 -6.97
N VAL A 18 -0.94 30.34 -6.07
CA VAL A 18 -1.38 29.21 -5.22
C VAL A 18 -1.87 28.05 -6.07
N VAL A 19 -2.65 28.31 -7.12
CA VAL A 19 -3.13 27.28 -8.05
C VAL A 19 -1.98 26.58 -8.76
N VAL A 20 -1.00 27.34 -9.28
CA VAL A 20 0.16 26.77 -9.98
C VAL A 20 1.03 25.94 -9.05
N VAL A 21 1.32 26.46 -7.85
CA VAL A 21 2.10 25.73 -6.83
C VAL A 21 1.35 24.48 -6.39
N GLY A 22 0.06 24.59 -6.06
CA GLY A 22 -0.78 23.45 -5.68
C GLY A 22 -0.80 22.38 -6.77
N TYR A 23 -0.97 22.76 -8.04
CA TYR A 23 -0.95 21.83 -9.17
C TYR A 23 0.41 21.14 -9.35
N LYS A 24 1.52 21.89 -9.22
CA LYS A 24 2.88 21.34 -9.37
C LYS A 24 3.35 20.51 -8.18
N LEU A 25 2.88 20.82 -6.97
CA LEU A 25 3.29 20.17 -5.72
C LEU A 25 2.34 19.03 -5.31
N SER A 26 1.10 19.01 -5.83
CA SER A 26 0.13 17.94 -5.59
C SER A 26 0.66 16.52 -5.86
N PRO A 27 1.42 16.24 -6.96
CA PRO A 27 1.95 14.91 -7.23
C PRO A 27 2.96 14.42 -6.20
N LEU A 28 3.71 15.35 -5.59
CA LEU A 28 4.68 15.04 -4.52
C LEU A 28 3.97 14.74 -3.20
N LEU A 29 2.85 15.41 -2.92
CA LEU A 29 2.08 15.24 -1.68
C LEU A 29 1.12 14.04 -1.73
N LEU A 30 0.65 13.67 -2.92
CA LEU A 30 -0.29 12.56 -3.15
C LEU A 30 0.28 11.59 -4.19
N PRO A 31 1.37 10.87 -3.88
CA PRO A 31 1.94 9.88 -4.79
C PRO A 31 0.94 8.73 -4.96
N LYS A 32 0.22 8.75 -6.10
CA LYS A 32 -0.62 7.63 -6.54
C LYS A 32 0.29 6.45 -6.90
N ALA A 33 -0.20 5.23 -6.72
CA ALA A 33 0.45 4.10 -7.37
C ALA A 33 0.37 4.33 -8.88
N ASP A 34 1.52 4.26 -9.55
CA ASP A 34 1.58 4.40 -11.01
C ASP A 34 0.96 3.17 -11.68
N VAL A 35 1.06 2.02 -11.01
CA VAL A 35 0.57 0.74 -11.52
C VAL A 35 -0.11 -0.07 -10.41
N THR A 36 -1.27 -0.62 -10.70
CA THR A 36 -1.94 -1.60 -9.83
C THR A 36 -1.98 -2.95 -10.52
N VAL A 37 -1.41 -3.97 -9.90
CA VAL A 37 -1.42 -5.35 -10.41
C VAL A 37 -2.41 -6.15 -9.58
N GLN A 38 -3.41 -6.74 -10.24
CA GLN A 38 -4.39 -7.55 -9.53
C GLN A 38 -3.82 -8.96 -9.32
N PRO A 39 -3.79 -9.46 -8.06
CA PRO A 39 -3.40 -10.84 -7.81
C PRO A 39 -4.45 -11.82 -8.31
N ASP A 40 -4.09 -13.11 -8.40
CA ASP A 40 -5.05 -14.18 -8.66
C ASP A 40 -6.15 -14.17 -7.57
N PRO A 41 -7.44 -14.01 -7.93
CA PRO A 41 -8.53 -14.03 -6.96
C PRO A 41 -8.68 -15.38 -6.24
N ALA A 42 -8.14 -16.47 -6.79
CA ALA A 42 -8.11 -17.76 -6.12
C ALA A 42 -7.03 -17.85 -5.02
N CYS A 43 -6.07 -16.92 -5.00
CA CYS A 43 -5.03 -16.94 -3.99
C CYS A 43 -5.56 -16.48 -2.62
N ASN A 44 -5.29 -17.29 -1.59
CA ASN A 44 -5.77 -17.05 -0.24
C ASN A 44 -4.59 -17.08 0.75
N LEU A 45 -4.24 -15.90 1.27
CA LEU A 45 -3.16 -15.71 2.24
C LEU A 45 -3.35 -16.45 3.57
N GLN A 46 -4.57 -16.89 3.88
CA GLN A 46 -4.84 -17.75 5.04
C GLN A 46 -4.33 -19.18 4.85
N ARG A 47 -4.13 -19.62 3.61
CA ARG A 47 -3.85 -21.02 3.26
C ARG A 47 -2.51 -21.22 2.58
N GLN A 48 -2.06 -20.23 1.79
CA GLN A 48 -0.85 -20.35 0.98
C GLN A 48 -0.15 -18.99 0.83
N ASP A 49 1.08 -19.03 0.31
CA ASP A 49 1.77 -17.83 -0.14
C ASP A 49 1.22 -17.43 -1.52
N CYS A 50 1.15 -16.13 -1.79
CA CYS A 50 0.57 -15.62 -3.02
C CYS A 50 1.61 -14.93 -3.90
N SER A 51 1.77 -15.42 -5.13
CA SER A 51 2.70 -14.89 -6.12
C SER A 51 2.00 -14.08 -7.20
N VAL A 52 2.67 -13.03 -7.68
CA VAL A 52 2.18 -12.15 -8.74
C VAL A 52 3.35 -11.75 -9.64
N ASP A 53 3.16 -11.85 -10.95
CA ASP A 53 4.12 -11.37 -11.93
C ASP A 53 3.98 -9.86 -12.13
N LEU A 54 5.11 -9.15 -12.13
CA LEU A 54 5.13 -7.70 -12.28
C LEU A 54 5.20 -7.27 -13.75
N PRO A 55 4.57 -6.14 -14.10
CA PRO A 55 4.79 -5.48 -15.38
C PRO A 55 6.28 -5.14 -15.58
N GLY A 56 6.81 -5.44 -16.76
CA GLY A 56 8.24 -5.28 -17.05
C GLY A 56 9.13 -6.41 -16.51
N GLY A 57 8.55 -7.48 -15.98
CA GLY A 57 9.24 -8.70 -15.59
C GLY A 57 9.58 -8.77 -14.10
N GLY A 58 9.85 -10.00 -13.66
CA GLY A 58 10.02 -10.33 -12.26
C GLY A 58 8.73 -10.79 -11.60
N GLN A 59 8.87 -11.37 -10.42
CA GLN A 59 7.78 -11.94 -9.65
C GLN A 59 7.96 -11.56 -8.18
N VAL A 60 6.85 -11.29 -7.51
CA VAL A 60 6.82 -11.09 -6.07
C VAL A 60 5.92 -12.11 -5.43
N THR A 61 6.32 -12.61 -4.25
CA THR A 61 5.57 -13.58 -3.47
C THR A 61 5.37 -13.04 -2.06
N LEU A 62 4.12 -12.88 -1.65
CA LEU A 62 3.74 -12.46 -0.31
C LEU A 62 3.42 -13.70 0.54
N ALA A 63 4.03 -13.78 1.71
CA ALA A 63 3.88 -14.86 2.67
C ALA A 63 3.54 -14.32 4.05
N MET A 64 2.62 -15.01 4.73
CA MET A 64 2.27 -14.76 6.13
C MET A 64 2.98 -15.79 7.00
N GLY A 65 3.63 -15.33 8.07
CA GLY A 65 4.47 -16.16 8.94
C GLY A 65 3.69 -17.23 9.70
N THR A 66 2.38 -17.08 9.82
CA THR A 66 1.48 -18.05 10.43
C THR A 66 0.19 -18.14 9.63
N ARG A 67 -0.38 -19.36 9.64
CA ARG A 67 -1.65 -19.70 8.99
C ARG A 67 -2.46 -20.59 9.94
N PRO A 68 -3.69 -20.20 10.34
CA PRO A 68 -4.37 -18.96 9.98
C PRO A 68 -3.66 -17.71 10.54
N ILE A 69 -3.85 -16.57 9.88
CA ILE A 69 -3.34 -15.26 10.31
C ILE A 69 -4.00 -14.90 11.64
N PRO A 70 -3.22 -14.64 12.72
CA PRO A 70 -3.77 -14.38 14.03
C PRO A 70 -4.31 -12.95 14.11
N LEU A 71 -5.40 -12.80 14.87
CA LEU A 71 -5.90 -11.51 15.31
C LEU A 71 -5.28 -11.16 16.66
N VAL A 72 -5.08 -9.87 16.91
CA VAL A 72 -4.56 -9.27 18.16
C VAL A 72 -3.23 -9.89 18.65
N LYS A 73 -2.46 -10.49 17.75
CA LYS A 73 -1.10 -10.97 17.99
C LYS A 73 -0.21 -10.60 16.81
N PRO A 74 1.06 -10.27 17.06
CA PRO A 74 1.99 -10.03 15.98
C PRO A 74 2.28 -11.29 15.17
N PHE A 75 2.48 -11.11 13.86
CA PHE A 75 2.93 -12.15 12.94
C PHE A 75 3.88 -11.56 11.90
N ALA A 76 4.81 -12.39 11.44
CA ALA A 76 5.74 -11.98 10.41
C ALA A 76 5.05 -11.87 9.04
N VAL A 77 5.43 -10.87 8.26
CA VAL A 77 5.06 -10.72 6.85
C VAL A 77 6.35 -10.74 6.04
N THR A 78 6.41 -11.60 5.03
CA THR A 78 7.58 -11.73 4.17
C THR A 78 7.18 -11.46 2.72
N LEU A 79 7.94 -10.61 2.03
CA LEU A 79 7.89 -10.47 0.58
C LEU A 79 9.18 -11.03 -0.01
N SER A 80 9.07 -11.97 -0.95
CA SER A 80 10.18 -12.44 -1.76
C SER A 80 10.07 -11.86 -3.16
N ALA A 81 11.12 -11.17 -3.61
CA ALA A 81 11.18 -10.49 -4.89
C ALA A 81 12.24 -11.17 -5.78
N GLN A 82 11.82 -11.65 -6.95
CA GLN A 82 12.67 -12.33 -7.93
C GLN A 82 12.67 -11.56 -9.24
N GLY A 83 13.87 -11.28 -9.80
CA GLY A 83 13.98 -10.51 -11.04
C GLY A 83 13.58 -9.03 -10.91
N VAL A 84 13.35 -8.54 -9.69
CA VAL A 84 13.04 -7.13 -9.39
C VAL A 84 13.84 -6.68 -8.17
N ALA A 85 14.21 -5.40 -8.14
CA ALA A 85 14.95 -4.78 -7.04
C ALA A 85 14.15 -3.62 -6.44
N PRO A 86 13.25 -3.88 -5.48
CA PRO A 86 12.53 -2.85 -4.75
C PRO A 86 13.49 -1.97 -3.93
N SER A 87 13.28 -0.67 -3.93
CA SER A 87 13.95 0.26 -2.99
C SER A 87 13.20 0.39 -1.68
N ARG A 88 11.88 0.18 -1.68
CA ARG A 88 11.03 0.25 -0.50
C ARG A 88 9.84 -0.70 -0.68
N VAL A 89 9.44 -1.36 0.41
CA VAL A 89 8.32 -2.29 0.43
C VAL A 89 7.49 -2.01 1.68
N GLU A 90 6.20 -1.73 1.50
CA GLU A 90 5.24 -1.61 2.59
C GLU A 90 4.08 -2.58 2.35
N VAL A 91 3.38 -2.97 3.42
CA VAL A 91 2.12 -3.70 3.30
C VAL A 91 1.04 -2.95 4.06
N ASP A 92 0.04 -2.46 3.36
CA ASP A 92 -1.09 -1.72 3.92
C ASP A 92 -2.26 -2.66 4.18
N PHE A 93 -2.61 -2.86 5.45
CA PHE A 93 -3.74 -3.68 5.86
C PHE A 93 -4.96 -2.80 6.13
N ALA A 94 -6.02 -3.02 5.35
CA ALA A 94 -7.29 -2.33 5.50
C ALA A 94 -8.43 -3.34 5.65
N GLY A 95 -9.34 -3.09 6.60
CA GLY A 95 -10.63 -3.78 6.63
C GLY A 95 -11.50 -3.28 5.47
N ILE A 96 -12.17 -4.19 4.75
CA ILE A 96 -13.00 -3.82 3.61
C ILE A 96 -14.28 -3.11 4.08
N ASP A 97 -14.89 -3.63 5.14
CA ASP A 97 -16.18 -3.11 5.64
C ASP A 97 -16.03 -1.98 6.66
N MET A 98 -14.85 -1.85 7.29
CA MET A 98 -14.61 -0.85 8.32
C MET A 98 -13.15 -0.40 8.38
N ASN A 99 -12.95 0.87 8.73
CA ASN A 99 -11.63 1.45 8.93
C ASN A 99 -11.04 0.95 10.27
N MET A 100 -9.95 0.22 10.19
CA MET A 100 -9.25 -0.36 11.34
C MET A 100 -8.04 0.47 11.81
N GLY A 101 -7.94 1.72 11.32
CA GLY A 101 -6.82 2.61 11.58
C GLY A 101 -5.65 2.37 10.62
N TYR A 102 -4.59 3.15 10.81
CA TYR A 102 -3.37 3.04 10.01
C TYR A 102 -2.59 1.78 10.39
N ASN A 103 -2.45 0.84 9.45
CA ASN A 103 -1.69 -0.39 9.63
C ASN A 103 -0.86 -0.68 8.38
N ARG A 104 0.25 0.06 8.27
CA ARG A 104 1.17 -0.02 7.14
C ARG A 104 2.61 -0.22 7.61
N PRO A 105 2.99 -1.44 8.01
CA PRO A 105 4.39 -1.77 8.27
C PRO A 105 5.23 -1.68 7.00
N GLU A 106 6.44 -1.13 7.16
CA GLU A 106 7.50 -1.23 6.16
C GLU A 106 8.26 -2.55 6.37
N LEU A 107 8.52 -3.28 5.27
CA LEU A 107 9.29 -4.51 5.31
C LEU A 107 10.77 -4.20 5.07
N VAL A 108 11.62 -4.63 5.99
CA VAL A 108 13.06 -4.40 5.94
C VAL A 108 13.74 -5.45 5.08
N ALA A 109 14.67 -5.03 4.22
CA ALA A 109 15.46 -5.94 3.41
C ALA A 109 16.27 -6.92 4.29
N ALA A 110 16.11 -8.21 4.04
CA ALA A 110 16.78 -9.32 4.73
C ALA A 110 17.81 -10.03 3.82
N GLY A 111 18.13 -9.45 2.65
CA GLY A 111 19.05 -10.01 1.66
C GLY A 111 18.36 -10.90 0.61
N SER A 112 19.03 -11.13 -0.52
CA SER A 112 18.58 -12.05 -1.59
C SER A 112 17.15 -11.77 -2.09
N GLY A 113 16.74 -10.51 -2.19
CA GLY A 113 15.40 -10.12 -2.62
C GLY A 113 14.29 -10.36 -1.58
N ARG A 114 14.64 -10.75 -0.35
CA ARG A 114 13.68 -10.96 0.74
C ARG A 114 13.51 -9.70 1.58
N PHE A 115 12.27 -9.39 1.92
CA PHE A 115 11.88 -8.29 2.80
C PHE A 115 10.98 -8.84 3.91
N VAL A 116 11.20 -8.39 5.16
CA VAL A 116 10.52 -8.92 6.34
C VAL A 116 10.07 -7.79 7.25
N GLY A 117 8.85 -7.90 7.76
CA GLY A 117 8.32 -7.02 8.78
C GLY A 117 7.35 -7.77 9.68
N GLU A 118 6.79 -7.05 10.64
CA GLU A 118 5.79 -7.59 11.56
C GLU A 118 4.49 -6.77 11.42
N ALA A 119 3.36 -7.46 11.47
CA ALA A 119 2.03 -6.85 11.44
C ALA A 119 1.19 -7.41 12.58
N THR A 120 0.19 -6.64 13.01
CA THR A 120 -0.85 -7.10 13.93
C THR A 120 -2.19 -6.67 13.36
N LEU A 121 -3.12 -7.61 13.21
CA LEU A 121 -4.49 -7.30 12.79
C LEU A 121 -5.39 -7.11 14.01
N PRO A 122 -6.13 -6.00 14.13
CA PRO A 122 -7.11 -5.83 15.19
C PRO A 122 -8.29 -6.81 15.03
N VAL A 123 -8.98 -7.09 16.14
CA VAL A 123 -10.14 -8.00 16.16
C VAL A 123 -11.41 -7.28 15.72
N CYS A 124 -12.27 -7.97 14.96
CA CYS A 124 -13.62 -7.52 14.67
C CYS A 124 -14.60 -7.96 15.76
N ILE A 125 -15.54 -7.10 16.15
CA ILE A 125 -16.59 -7.45 17.13
C ILE A 125 -17.48 -8.61 16.67
N THR A 126 -17.61 -8.83 15.36
CA THR A 126 -18.40 -9.92 14.77
C THR A 126 -17.61 -11.23 14.63
N GLY A 127 -16.30 -11.21 14.92
CA GLY A 127 -15.42 -12.37 14.80
C GLY A 127 -14.91 -12.65 13.39
N ARG A 128 -15.56 -12.17 12.33
CA ARG A 128 -15.15 -12.33 10.92
C ARG A 128 -14.93 -10.98 10.26
N MET A 129 -13.88 -10.87 9.44
CA MET A 129 -13.61 -9.65 8.67
C MET A 129 -12.92 -9.98 7.35
N ASP A 130 -13.38 -9.33 6.29
CA ASP A 130 -12.67 -9.30 5.01
C ASP A 130 -11.61 -8.19 5.02
N TRP A 131 -10.38 -8.59 4.70
CA TRP A 131 -9.20 -7.75 4.71
C TRP A 131 -8.64 -7.58 3.30
N GLN A 132 -8.06 -6.42 3.06
CA GLN A 132 -7.17 -6.18 1.95
C GLN A 132 -5.76 -5.89 2.46
N ALA A 133 -4.80 -6.75 2.11
CA ALA A 133 -3.37 -6.49 2.27
C ALA A 133 -2.81 -5.97 0.95
N THR A 134 -2.54 -4.67 0.87
CA THR A 134 -1.98 -4.04 -0.33
C THR A 134 -0.47 -3.95 -0.20
N VAL A 135 0.25 -4.74 -0.99
CA VAL A 135 1.71 -4.60 -1.09
C VAL A 135 2.01 -3.36 -1.92
N LEU A 136 2.79 -2.44 -1.37
CA LEU A 136 3.25 -1.23 -2.02
C LEU A 136 4.75 -1.36 -2.27
N ILE A 137 5.14 -1.36 -3.54
CA ILE A 137 6.53 -1.54 -3.97
C ILE A 137 6.97 -0.26 -4.65
N GLU A 138 8.07 0.33 -4.18
CA GLU A 138 8.75 1.41 -4.90
C GLU A 138 9.96 0.82 -5.63
N ARG A 139 10.05 1.11 -6.94
CA ARG A 139 11.15 0.70 -7.81
C ARG A 139 11.55 1.88 -8.70
N GLY A 140 12.62 2.57 -8.32
CA GLY A 140 13.07 3.76 -9.05
C GLY A 140 12.04 4.89 -8.94
N ARG A 141 11.35 5.21 -10.03
CA ARG A 141 10.26 6.22 -10.04
C ARG A 141 8.87 5.61 -10.10
N GLU A 142 8.78 4.28 -10.20
CA GLU A 142 7.52 3.56 -10.33
C GLU A 142 7.05 3.10 -8.95
N ARG A 143 5.77 3.32 -8.66
CA ARG A 143 5.09 2.76 -7.48
C ARG A 143 4.04 1.74 -7.89
N ILE A 144 4.21 0.50 -7.44
CA ILE A 144 3.33 -0.62 -7.75
C ILE A 144 2.49 -0.95 -6.53
N ALA A 145 1.19 -1.16 -6.71
CA ALA A 145 0.26 -1.63 -5.69
C ALA A 145 -0.33 -3.00 -6.04
N ILE A 146 -0.36 -3.93 -5.09
CA ILE A 146 -0.87 -5.30 -5.28
C ILE A 146 -1.85 -5.64 -4.15
N PRO A 147 -3.17 -5.51 -4.37
CA PRO A 147 -4.18 -5.70 -3.32
C PRO A 147 -4.61 -7.16 -3.19
N PHE A 148 -4.05 -7.89 -2.23
CA PHE A 148 -4.49 -9.25 -1.89
C PHE A 148 -5.69 -9.19 -0.94
N ARG A 149 -6.68 -10.06 -1.17
CA ARG A 149 -7.86 -10.18 -0.29
C ARG A 149 -7.83 -11.49 0.47
N PHE A 150 -8.27 -11.46 1.72
CA PHE A 150 -8.46 -12.64 2.54
C PHE A 150 -9.48 -12.38 3.65
N THR A 151 -10.08 -13.44 4.16
CA THR A 151 -11.02 -13.37 5.29
C THR A 151 -10.34 -13.87 6.55
N SER A 152 -10.45 -13.13 7.65
CA SER A 152 -10.04 -13.56 8.99
C SER A 152 -11.23 -14.03 9.80
N GLY A 153 -11.00 -14.91 10.78
CA GLY A 153 -12.06 -15.40 11.67
C GLY A 153 -12.88 -16.58 11.13
N ASP A 154 -12.58 -17.07 9.93
CA ASP A 154 -13.11 -18.34 9.46
C ASP A 154 -12.34 -19.49 10.12
N HIS A 155 -12.99 -20.15 11.09
CA HIS A 155 -12.57 -21.44 11.61
C HIS A 155 -13.13 -22.54 10.69
N SER A 156 -12.41 -22.86 9.61
CA SER A 156 -12.69 -24.04 8.79
C SER A 156 -11.52 -25.01 8.83
#